data_AF-A0A1I1V8A8-F1
#
_entry.id   AF-A0A1I1V8A8-F1
#
_cell.length_a   1.000
_cell.length_b   1.000
_cell.length_c   1.000
_cell.angle_alpha   90.00
_cell.angle_beta   90.00
_cell.angle_gamma   90.00
#
_symmetry.space_group_name_H-M   'P 1'
#
loop_
_entity.id
_entity.type
_entity.pdbx_description
1 polymer ?
#
loop_
_entity_poly.entity_id
_entity_poly.type
_entity_poly.pdbx_seq_one_letter_code
_entity_poly.pdbx_strand_id
1 'polypeptide(L)'
;MTDPIHDYDPTQALEGREAIAVFIADALETGDAAYIAKAMDVVARARGMIDLDDLQLEVPAKALPALAEILDQVAKGHAVDIQAIPALLATHEAAALLNLPLPRLLKLLDEGATARK
;
A
#
# COMPACT_ATOMS: atom_id res chain seq x y z
N MET A 1 -26.02 11.30 -40.17
CA MET A 1 -25.08 10.42 -39.44
C MET A 1 -25.34 10.67 -37.97
N THR A 2 -25.93 9.70 -37.29
CA THR A 2 -26.18 9.77 -35.84
C THR A 2 -25.16 8.84 -35.23
N ASP A 3 -24.01 9.40 -34.83
CA ASP A 3 -22.98 8.61 -34.17
C ASP A 3 -23.51 8.18 -32.80
N PRO A 4 -23.30 6.93 -32.37
CA PRO A 4 -23.71 6.49 -31.05
C PRO A 4 -22.94 7.29 -29.98
N ILE A 5 -23.66 7.84 -29.01
CA ILE A 5 -23.04 8.49 -27.84
C ILE A 5 -22.40 7.39 -27.00
N HIS A 6 -21.09 7.48 -26.82
CA HIS A 6 -20.33 6.59 -25.93
C HIS A 6 -20.18 7.23 -24.55
N ASP A 7 -20.38 6.45 -23.50
CA ASP A 7 -20.07 6.88 -22.13
C ASP A 7 -18.55 7.04 -22.00
N TYR A 8 -18.10 8.28 -21.83
CA TYR A 8 -16.68 8.61 -21.64
C TYR A 8 -16.31 8.45 -20.16
N ASP A 9 -15.40 7.52 -19.87
CA ASP A 9 -14.79 7.37 -18.56
C ASP A 9 -13.47 8.16 -18.51
N PRO A 10 -13.40 9.27 -17.75
CA PRO A 10 -12.19 10.10 -17.67
C PRO A 10 -11.00 9.37 -17.05
N THR A 11 -11.20 8.28 -16.31
CA THR A 11 -10.10 7.53 -15.69
C THR A 11 -9.19 6.88 -16.75
N GLN A 12 -9.74 6.52 -17.91
CA GLN A 12 -9.01 5.91 -19.02
C GLN A 12 -7.99 6.87 -19.65
N ALA A 13 -8.16 8.18 -19.48
CA ALA A 13 -7.23 9.19 -20.00
C ALA A 13 -6.09 9.53 -19.02
N LEU A 14 -6.12 8.99 -17.79
CA LEU A 14 -5.19 9.32 -16.70
C LEU A 14 -4.08 8.27 -16.52
N GLU A 15 -3.59 7.68 -17.61
CA GLU A 15 -2.56 6.62 -17.58
C GLU A 15 -1.16 7.12 -17.21
N GLY A 16 -0.94 8.45 -17.16
CA GLY A 16 0.37 9.06 -16.96
C GLY A 16 0.38 10.17 -15.91
N ARG A 17 1.53 10.35 -15.26
CA ARG A 17 1.75 11.44 -14.29
C ARG A 17 1.55 12.83 -14.92
N GLU A 18 1.91 13.00 -16.18
CA GLU A 18 1.73 14.26 -16.92
C GLU A 18 0.25 14.54 -17.18
N ALA A 19 -0.52 13.54 -17.62
CA ALA A 19 -1.96 13.68 -17.83
C ALA A 19 -2.69 14.05 -16.52
N ILE A 20 -2.29 13.42 -15.41
CA ILE A 20 -2.82 13.75 -14.07
C ILE A 20 -2.46 15.19 -13.67
N ALA A 21 -1.23 15.63 -13.92
CA ALA A 21 -0.80 16.98 -13.55
C ALA A 21 -1.58 18.05 -14.31
N VAL A 22 -1.80 17.86 -15.61
CA VAL A 22 -2.63 18.74 -16.43
C VAL A 22 -4.07 18.75 -15.94
N PHE A 23 -4.65 17.58 -15.70
CA PHE A 23 -6.04 17.46 -15.21
C PHE A 23 -6.26 18.14 -13.85
N ILE A 24 -5.31 18.01 -12.92
CA ILE A 24 -5.38 18.68 -11.62
C ILE A 24 -5.18 20.20 -11.77
N ALA A 25 -4.26 20.63 -12.64
CA ALA A 25 -4.04 22.05 -12.89
C ALA A 25 -5.31 22.75 -13.41
N ASP A 26 -5.98 22.13 -14.38
CA ASP A 26 -7.25 22.63 -14.92
C ASP A 26 -8.33 22.68 -13.83
N ALA A 27 -8.42 21.64 -12.99
CA ALA A 27 -9.38 21.61 -11.88
C ALA A 27 -9.11 22.72 -10.85
N LEU A 28 -7.84 22.99 -10.53
CA LEU A 28 -7.47 24.06 -9.60
C LEU A 28 -7.76 25.45 -10.17
N GLU A 29 -7.62 25.64 -11.49
CA GLU A 29 -7.92 26.92 -12.15
C GLU A 29 -9.40 27.30 -12.03
N THR A 30 -10.29 26.33 -11.83
CA THR A 30 -11.72 26.60 -11.57
C THR A 30 -11.97 27.35 -10.26
N GLY A 31 -11.07 27.23 -9.27
CA GLY A 31 -11.25 27.80 -7.93
C GLY A 31 -12.42 27.22 -7.12
N ASP A 32 -13.14 26.23 -7.66
CA ASP A 32 -14.29 25.61 -7.00
C ASP A 32 -13.83 24.37 -6.21
N ALA A 33 -13.92 24.46 -4.89
CA ALA A 33 -13.53 23.37 -4.00
C ALA A 33 -14.28 22.06 -4.26
N ALA A 34 -15.56 22.11 -4.66
CA ALA A 34 -16.34 20.91 -4.95
C ALA A 34 -15.89 20.26 -6.27
N TYR A 35 -15.54 21.08 -7.27
CA TYR A 35 -15.01 20.60 -8.54
C TYR A 35 -13.62 19.98 -8.36
N ILE A 36 -12.75 20.64 -7.60
CA ILE A 36 -11.42 20.14 -7.25
C ILE A 36 -11.51 18.80 -6.54
N ALA A 37 -12.40 18.67 -5.54
CA ALA A 37 -12.61 17.41 -4.84
C ALA A 37 -13.04 16.28 -5.79
N LYS A 38 -13.94 16.58 -6.73
CA LYS A 38 -14.40 15.61 -7.72
C LYS A 38 -13.31 15.18 -8.71
N ALA A 39 -12.45 16.12 -9.13
CA ALA A 39 -11.28 15.79 -9.95
C ALA A 39 -10.29 14.90 -9.18
N MET A 40 -10.04 15.19 -7.90
CA MET A 40 -9.17 14.38 -7.05
C MET A 40 -9.69 12.94 -6.88
N ASP A 41 -11.00 12.76 -6.72
CA ASP A 41 -11.63 11.43 -6.67
C ASP A 41 -11.44 10.64 -7.98
N VAL A 42 -11.61 11.28 -9.14
CA VAL A 42 -11.34 10.65 -10.45
C VAL A 42 -9.87 10.22 -10.57
N VAL A 43 -8.93 11.06 -10.12
CA VAL A 43 -7.49 10.73 -10.11
C VAL A 43 -7.19 9.58 -9.15
N ALA A 44 -7.81 9.57 -7.96
CA ALA A 44 -7.62 8.51 -6.99
C ALA A 44 -8.05 7.15 -7.57
N ARG A 45 -9.23 7.10 -8.19
CA ARG A 45 -9.74 5.91 -8.88
C ARG A 45 -8.84 5.47 -10.04
N ALA A 46 -8.36 6.39 -10.88
CA ALA A 46 -7.48 6.07 -11.99
C ALA A 46 -6.12 5.48 -11.54
N ARG A 47 -5.60 5.92 -10.38
CA ARG A 47 -4.34 5.43 -9.82
C ARG A 47 -4.50 4.19 -8.93
N GLY A 48 -5.72 3.69 -8.74
CA GLY A 48 -6.00 2.66 -7.73
C GLY A 48 -5.66 3.11 -6.31
N MET A 49 -5.64 4.43 -6.07
CA MET A 49 -5.51 4.99 -4.73
C MET A 49 -6.83 4.76 -4.02
N ILE A 50 -6.74 4.06 -2.89
CA ILE A 50 -7.87 3.55 -2.13
C ILE A 50 -8.75 4.72 -1.68
N ASP A 51 -10.07 4.54 -1.77
CA ASP A 51 -11.03 5.49 -1.25
C ASP A 51 -10.81 5.66 0.26
N LEU A 52 -10.47 6.88 0.69
CA LEU A 52 -10.10 7.13 2.09
C LEU A 52 -11.30 6.94 3.04
N ASP A 53 -12.52 7.10 2.52
CA ASP A 53 -13.76 6.95 3.28
C ASP A 53 -14.03 5.49 3.70
N ASP A 54 -13.49 4.51 2.97
CA ASP A 54 -13.68 3.07 3.24
C ASP A 54 -12.57 2.45 4.10
N LEU A 55 -11.51 3.21 4.42
CA LEU A 55 -10.34 2.66 5.11
C LEU A 55 -10.48 2.73 6.65
N GLN A 56 -11.24 1.79 7.23
CA GLN A 56 -11.25 1.60 8.69
C GLN A 56 -10.01 0.84 9.17
N LEU A 57 -8.99 1.59 9.58
CA LEU A 57 -7.73 1.06 10.12
C LEU A 57 -7.71 1.09 11.65
N GLU A 58 -7.81 -0.08 12.28
CA GLU A 58 -7.55 -0.21 13.71
C GLU A 58 -6.03 -0.20 13.97
N VAL A 59 -5.52 0.92 14.49
CA VAL A 59 -4.10 1.07 14.80
C VAL A 59 -3.85 0.70 16.27
N PRO A 60 -2.96 -0.27 16.56
CA PRO A 60 -2.56 -0.55 17.94
C PRO A 60 -1.90 0.69 18.57
N ALA A 61 -2.31 1.08 19.78
CA ALA A 61 -1.78 2.29 20.44
C ALA A 61 -0.24 2.34 20.49
N LYS A 62 0.42 1.19 20.63
CA LYS A 62 1.89 1.06 20.63
C LYS A 62 2.56 1.40 19.29
N ALA A 63 1.82 1.38 18.19
CA ALA A 63 2.31 1.67 16.85
C ALA A 63 2.17 3.17 16.47
N LEU A 64 1.37 3.94 17.22
CA LEU A 64 1.17 5.38 16.97
C LEU A 64 2.49 6.18 16.97
N PRO A 65 3.45 5.96 17.90
CA PRO A 65 4.72 6.69 17.87
C PRO A 65 5.54 6.40 16.61
N ALA A 66 5.56 5.15 16.16
CA ALA A 66 6.28 4.75 14.95
C ALA A 66 5.66 5.39 13.70
N LEU A 67 4.32 5.48 13.62
CA LEU A 67 3.65 6.19 12.53
C LEU A 67 4.01 7.68 12.51
N ALA A 68 4.06 8.34 13.67
CA ALA A 68 4.45 9.75 13.74
C ALA A 68 5.89 9.96 13.21
N GLU A 69 6.82 9.07 13.57
CA GLU A 69 8.19 9.10 13.08
C GLU A 69 8.25 8.85 11.57
N ILE A 70 7.52 7.86 11.06
CA ILE A 70 7.43 7.57 9.62
C ILE A 70 6.94 8.81 8.85
N LEU A 71 5.87 9.46 9.32
CA LEU A 71 5.32 10.65 8.67
C LEU A 71 6.31 11.83 8.67
N ASP A 72 7.09 12.00 9.74
CA ASP A 72 8.15 12.99 9.81
C ASP A 72 9.28 12.70 8.79
N GLN A 73 9.67 11.43 8.62
CA GLN A 73 10.64 11.04 7.60
C GLN A 73 10.12 11.30 6.17
N VAL A 74 8.85 10.97 5.90
CA VAL A 74 8.22 11.22 4.61
C VAL A 74 8.12 12.71 4.32
N ALA A 75 7.77 13.55 5.31
CA ALA A 75 7.71 15.00 5.16
C ALA A 75 9.08 15.62 4.80
N LYS A 76 10.18 15.00 5.26
CA LYS A 76 11.55 15.39 4.91
C LYS A 76 12.02 14.86 3.55
N GLY A 77 11.20 14.07 2.86
CA GLY A 77 11.52 13.47 1.57
C GLY A 77 12.39 12.20 1.68
N HIS A 78 12.47 11.59 2.85
CA HIS A 78 13.20 10.34 3.03
C HIS A 78 12.35 9.14 2.63
N ALA A 79 13.00 8.15 2.01
CA ALA A 79 12.37 6.87 1.72
C ALA A 79 12.17 6.07 3.03
N VAL A 80 10.96 5.56 3.24
CA VAL A 80 10.64 4.67 4.36
C VAL A 80 10.37 3.28 3.81
N ASP A 81 11.14 2.29 4.26
CA ASP A 81 10.93 0.88 3.96
C ASP A 81 10.17 0.21 5.12
N ILE A 82 9.04 -0.43 4.82
CA ILE A 82 8.23 -1.14 5.82
C ILE A 82 8.47 -2.63 5.62
N GLN A 83 9.24 -3.22 6.53
CA GLN A 83 9.49 -4.64 6.54
C GLN A 83 8.49 -5.33 7.48
N ALA A 84 7.77 -6.32 6.96
CA ALA A 84 6.96 -7.18 7.80
C ALA A 84 7.88 -7.96 8.74
N ILE A 85 7.59 -7.93 10.05
CA ILE A 85 8.22 -8.86 10.98
C ILE A 85 7.50 -10.20 10.75
N PRO A 86 8.18 -11.25 10.24
CA PRO A 86 7.54 -12.54 10.08
C PRO A 86 7.16 -13.07 11.48
N ALA A 87 5.90 -13.44 11.65
CA ALA A 87 5.35 -13.92 12.93
C ALA A 87 6.02 -15.22 13.42
N LEU A 88 6.82 -15.87 12.57
CA LEU A 88 7.58 -17.08 12.85
C LEU A 88 8.93 -16.97 12.16
N LEU A 89 9.98 -17.45 12.82
CA LEU A 89 11.27 -17.68 12.18
C LEU A 89 11.04 -18.58 10.97
N ALA A 90 11.44 -18.15 9.79
CA ALA A 90 11.23 -18.97 8.60
C ALA A 90 12.01 -20.27 8.76
N THR A 91 11.47 -21.41 8.31
CA THR A 91 12.05 -22.75 8.54
C THR A 91 13.51 -22.86 8.08
N HIS A 92 13.89 -22.07 7.08
CA HIS A 92 15.26 -21.97 6.59
C HIS A 92 16.18 -21.16 7.53
N GLU A 93 15.70 -20.10 8.16
CA GLU A 93 16.45 -19.33 9.16
C GLU A 93 16.65 -20.15 10.43
N ALA A 94 15.63 -20.91 10.85
CA ALA A 94 15.75 -21.87 11.95
C ALA A 94 16.82 -22.93 11.67
N ALA A 95 16.87 -23.44 10.44
CA ALA A 95 17.87 -24.41 10.01
C ALA A 95 19.29 -23.81 10.04
N ALA A 96 19.44 -22.57 9.57
CA ALA A 96 20.72 -21.86 9.57
C ALA A 96 21.23 -21.57 10.98
N LEU A 97 20.37 -21.08 11.90
CA LEU A 97 20.75 -20.81 13.30
C LEU A 97 21.19 -22.07 14.06
N LEU A 98 20.53 -23.20 13.77
CA LEU A 98 20.88 -24.49 14.38
C LEU A 98 22.02 -25.21 13.64
N ASN A 99 22.54 -24.61 12.56
CA ASN A 99 23.54 -25.20 11.66
C ASN A 99 23.14 -26.61 11.17
N LEU A 100 21.86 -26.78 10.86
CA LEU A 100 21.26 -28.01 10.38
C LEU A 100 20.80 -27.84 8.93
N PRO A 101 20.94 -28.86 8.07
CA PRO A 101 20.34 -28.82 6.74
C PRO A 101 18.81 -28.90 6.85
N LEU A 102 18.09 -28.09 6.05
CA LEU A 102 16.61 -27.99 6.07
C LEU A 102 15.89 -29.36 6.05
N PRO A 103 16.29 -30.37 5.23
CA PRO A 103 15.66 -31.70 5.26
C PRO A 103 15.76 -32.41 6.62
N ARG A 104 16.82 -32.15 7.39
CA ARG A 104 17.04 -32.75 8.72
C ARG A 104 16.23 -32.03 9.79
N LEU A 105 16.10 -30.70 9.69
CA LEU A 105 15.23 -29.93 10.56
C LEU A 105 13.76 -30.34 10.37
N LEU A 106 13.31 -30.51 9.13
CA LEU A 106 11.95 -30.96 8.81
C LEU A 106 11.66 -32.35 9.40
N LYS A 107 12.60 -33.30 9.28
CA LYS A 107 12.47 -34.61 9.94
C LYS A 107 12.30 -34.50 11.46
N LEU A 108 13.08 -33.64 12.11
CA LEU A 108 12.96 -33.45 13.57
C LEU A 108 11.62 -32.80 13.97
N LEU A 109 11.09 -31.91 13.13
CA LEU A 109 9.77 -31.31 13.31
C LEU A 109 8.65 -32.36 13.12
N ASP A 110 8.75 -33.20 12.09
CA ASP A 110 7.81 -34.30 11.80
C ASP A 110 7.85 -35.41 12.88
N GLU A 111 9.03 -35.68 13.43
CA GLU A 111 9.25 -36.62 14.54
C GLU A 111 8.74 -36.10 15.90
N GLY A 112 8.20 -34.88 15.94
CA GLY A 112 7.50 -34.33 17.11
C GLY A 112 8.38 -33.52 18.06
N ALA A 113 9.50 -32.95 17.59
CA ALA A 113 10.30 -32.03 18.40
C ALA A 113 9.64 -30.65 18.63
N THR A 114 8.36 -30.46 18.26
CA THR A 114 7.60 -29.26 18.60
C THR A 114 6.95 -29.39 19.99
N ALA A 115 7.61 -28.77 20.97
CA ALA A 115 7.06 -28.28 22.23
C ALA A 115 6.49 -29.30 23.24
N ARG A 116 7.38 -29.90 24.05
CA ARG A 116 7.04 -30.21 25.44
C ARG A 116 7.13 -28.90 26.24
N LYS A 117 5.95 -28.35 26.55
CA LYS A 117 5.55 -27.38 27.62
C LYS A 117 6.42 -26.15 27.88
#